data_AF-A0A945BY35-F1
#
_entry.id   AF-A0A945BY35-F1
#
_cell.length_a   1.000
_cell.length_b   1.000
_cell.length_c   1.000
_cell.angle_alpha   90.00
_cell.angle_beta   90.00
_cell.angle_gamma   90.00
#
_symmetry.space_group_name_H-M   'P 1'
#
loop_
_entity.id
_entity.type
_entity.pdbx_description
1 polymer ?
#
loop_
_entity_poly.entity_id
_entity_poly.type
_entity_poly.pdbx_seq_one_letter_code
_entity_poly.pdbx_strand_id
1 'polypeptide(L)'
;MEKYIKIALFSLGLLIFSLPVLASDPFSNPAEIDVRVRDHSGNLLKDVSFIVYHQVKDADGKKMIGKKVASGNTGNLGKKVIKVNVKSFIERGEGDRFVFRIYTKESKNKPFYFWDYVITNNTHPTKTFRLSSVKVTLNSSGSNILENTKFSLFIQYIDTECHCAQKKIIHSSTLSKGCKELFLPEGDYILEVPIGRGLISKREFHIFPNKRTNLDYKISSLQVSIRNYNNKLLPKAKFEIYKQSYDIDNNVIFGKKIGSYDTGTTGTKNVLLPGGVYIVRFFGDGKQVYDLYDQELTTSGYRTIDYKLSSLKVNFYNKSGNKKSNTVKGSIYQQKLDELGNPFAYKKLVNFKINTNRSQSFNLPYGRYVIAVGKDTNFNIEILENKTSEFVVTRNVEKFSYKFLSPQKQKSPVIQFIYGKKRLGSLVEEQRQAIILKQELEAILGRGRIGVPKQHWHILVNSYIYGEYSPAEIADTITSGPQAVHPSIVAPSWRKSNDYKKYLKRVK
;
A
#
# COMPACT_ATOMS: atom_id res chain seq x y z
N MET A 1 -53.36 49.44 -112.78
CA MET A 1 -53.96 48.56 -111.75
C MET A 1 -52.86 47.60 -111.31
N GLU A 2 -51.96 48.05 -110.43
CA GLU A 2 -50.79 47.28 -109.97
C GLU A 2 -50.86 47.16 -108.45
N LYS A 3 -50.92 45.92 -107.96
CA LYS A 3 -50.96 45.58 -106.54
C LYS A 3 -49.54 45.36 -106.02
N TYR A 4 -49.12 46.21 -105.09
CA TYR A 4 -47.90 46.03 -104.30
C TYR A 4 -48.08 44.90 -103.28
N ILE A 5 -47.21 43.89 -103.33
CA ILE A 5 -47.03 42.86 -102.29
C ILE A 5 -45.93 43.36 -101.34
N LYS A 6 -46.30 43.68 -100.10
CA LYS A 6 -45.33 43.91 -99.01
C LYS A 6 -44.93 42.57 -98.40
N ILE A 7 -43.71 42.12 -98.67
CA ILE A 7 -43.07 41.01 -97.97
C ILE A 7 -42.53 41.55 -96.65
N ALA A 8 -43.16 41.18 -95.53
CA ALA A 8 -42.63 41.43 -94.20
C ALA A 8 -41.54 40.38 -93.90
N LEU A 9 -40.26 40.79 -93.96
CA LEU A 9 -39.16 40.01 -93.39
C LEU A 9 -39.28 40.07 -91.86
N PHE A 10 -39.78 38.99 -91.25
CA PHE A 10 -39.67 38.77 -89.82
C PHE A 10 -38.28 38.19 -89.54
N SER A 11 -37.33 39.03 -89.13
CA SER A 11 -36.05 38.59 -88.59
C SER A 11 -36.28 37.88 -87.26
N LEU A 12 -36.33 36.54 -87.29
CA LEU A 12 -36.32 35.70 -86.10
C LEU A 12 -34.92 35.80 -85.47
N GLY A 13 -34.74 36.81 -84.60
CA GLY A 13 -33.57 36.93 -83.75
C GLY A 13 -33.52 35.72 -82.81
N LEU A 14 -32.59 34.80 -83.06
CA LEU A 14 -32.28 33.69 -82.18
C LEU A 14 -31.66 34.25 -80.89
N LEU A 15 -32.53 34.59 -79.93
CA LEU A 15 -32.15 35.00 -78.59
C LEU A 15 -31.64 33.76 -77.87
N ILE A 16 -30.32 33.53 -77.92
CA ILE A 16 -29.65 32.51 -77.11
C ILE A 16 -29.77 32.98 -75.65
N PHE A 17 -30.84 32.55 -74.97
CA PHE A 17 -30.89 32.59 -73.51
C PHE A 17 -29.83 31.61 -73.01
N SER A 18 -28.65 32.13 -72.68
CA SER A 18 -27.72 31.43 -71.81
C SER A 18 -28.42 31.27 -70.47
N LEU A 19 -29.04 30.10 -70.24
CA LEU A 19 -29.51 29.73 -68.91
C LEU A 19 -28.31 29.91 -67.96
N PRO A 20 -28.45 30.70 -66.88
CA PRO A 20 -27.40 30.75 -65.88
C PRO A 20 -27.24 29.32 -65.39
N VAL A 21 -26.10 28.70 -65.70
CA VAL A 21 -25.68 27.47 -65.04
C VAL A 21 -25.60 27.86 -63.58
N LEU A 22 -26.58 27.43 -62.78
CA LEU A 22 -26.54 27.55 -61.32
C LEU A 22 -25.29 26.78 -60.90
N ALA A 23 -24.18 27.49 -60.73
CA ALA A 23 -22.97 26.92 -60.17
C ALA A 23 -23.37 26.36 -58.81
N SER A 24 -23.37 25.03 -58.68
CA SER A 24 -23.63 24.39 -57.40
C SER A 24 -22.62 24.97 -56.41
N ASP A 25 -23.13 25.60 -55.34
CA ASP A 25 -22.30 26.23 -54.31
C ASP A 25 -21.17 25.27 -53.95
N PRO A 26 -19.90 25.60 -54.26
CA PRO A 26 -18.78 24.70 -54.01
C PRO A 26 -18.59 24.41 -52.51
N PHE A 27 -19.39 25.01 -51.62
CA PHE A 27 -19.41 24.71 -50.19
C PHE A 27 -20.63 23.89 -49.74
N SER A 28 -21.45 23.36 -50.65
CA SER A 28 -22.70 22.68 -50.28
C SER A 28 -22.48 21.29 -49.67
N ASN A 29 -21.45 20.54 -50.08
CA ASN A 29 -21.27 19.17 -49.62
C ASN A 29 -20.39 19.10 -48.36
N PRO A 30 -20.84 18.40 -47.31
CA PRO A 30 -20.04 18.23 -46.10
C PRO A 30 -18.78 17.41 -46.41
N ALA A 31 -17.72 17.65 -45.65
CA ALA A 31 -16.53 16.80 -45.68
C ALA A 31 -16.87 15.38 -45.18
N GLU A 32 -16.37 14.34 -45.85
CA GLU A 32 -16.55 12.95 -45.41
C GLU A 32 -15.23 12.38 -44.87
N ILE A 33 -15.12 12.29 -43.55
CA ILE A 33 -13.85 11.93 -42.90
C ILE A 33 -13.86 10.45 -42.57
N ASP A 34 -12.91 9.67 -43.12
CA ASP A 34 -12.65 8.29 -42.71
C ASP A 34 -11.79 8.28 -41.44
N VAL A 35 -12.44 8.09 -40.29
CA VAL A 35 -11.81 8.04 -38.98
C VAL A 35 -11.37 6.60 -38.67
N ARG A 36 -10.06 6.40 -38.50
CA ARG A 36 -9.45 5.12 -38.13
C ARG A 36 -8.74 5.27 -36.80
N VAL A 37 -8.99 4.35 -35.87
CA VAL A 37 -8.28 4.34 -34.57
C VAL A 37 -7.46 3.07 -34.48
N ARG A 38 -6.20 3.18 -34.08
CA ARG A 38 -5.23 2.08 -34.02
C ARG A 38 -4.55 1.98 -32.66
N ASP A 39 -4.14 0.77 -32.32
CA ASP A 39 -3.22 0.53 -31.20
C ASP A 39 -1.78 0.92 -31.57
N HIS A 40 -0.88 0.78 -30.59
CA HIS A 40 0.56 1.01 -30.75
C HIS A 40 1.22 0.12 -31.82
N SER A 41 0.65 -1.06 -32.13
CA SER A 41 1.15 -1.99 -33.16
C SER A 41 0.57 -1.71 -34.55
N GLY A 42 -0.38 -0.78 -34.66
CA GLY A 42 -1.05 -0.44 -35.91
C GLY A 42 -2.33 -1.23 -36.18
N ASN A 43 -2.82 -2.08 -35.27
CA ASN A 43 -4.08 -2.79 -35.47
C ASN A 43 -5.27 -1.85 -35.26
N LEU A 44 -6.35 -2.03 -36.03
CA LEU A 44 -7.57 -1.23 -35.87
C LEU A 44 -8.29 -1.58 -34.55
N LEU A 45 -8.68 -0.54 -33.80
CA LEU A 45 -9.39 -0.66 -32.54
C LEU A 45 -10.89 -0.54 -32.76
N LYS A 46 -11.62 -1.58 -32.34
CA LYS A 46 -13.07 -1.67 -32.42
C LYS A 46 -13.75 -0.89 -31.30
N ASP A 47 -14.96 -0.45 -31.57
CA ASP A 47 -15.87 0.18 -30.60
C ASP A 47 -15.32 1.41 -29.87
N VAL A 48 -14.35 2.11 -30.46
CA VAL A 48 -13.78 3.35 -29.91
C VAL A 48 -14.69 4.52 -30.26
N SER A 49 -15.05 5.29 -29.23
CA SER A 49 -15.90 6.47 -29.41
C SER A 49 -15.05 7.70 -29.70
N PHE A 50 -15.57 8.59 -30.55
CA PHE A 50 -14.93 9.86 -30.83
C PHE A 50 -15.96 10.99 -31.01
N ILE A 51 -15.52 12.21 -30.72
CA ILE A 51 -16.28 13.44 -30.91
C ILE A 51 -15.36 14.45 -31.58
N VAL A 52 -15.85 15.11 -32.63
CA VAL A 52 -15.16 16.20 -33.32
C VAL A 52 -15.75 17.51 -32.83
N TYR A 53 -14.89 18.38 -32.33
CA TYR A 53 -15.25 19.74 -31.95
C TYR A 53 -14.51 20.73 -32.83
N HIS A 54 -15.12 21.89 -33.05
CA HIS A 54 -14.40 23.06 -33.53
C HIS A 54 -13.38 23.50 -32.46
N GLN A 55 -12.17 23.86 -32.89
CA GLN A 55 -11.11 24.32 -32.00
C GLN A 55 -11.18 25.84 -31.88
N VAL A 56 -11.31 26.33 -30.65
CA VAL A 56 -11.24 27.77 -30.35
C VAL A 56 -9.98 28.07 -29.54
N LYS A 57 -9.66 29.36 -29.36
CA LYS A 57 -8.60 29.81 -28.46
C LYS A 57 -9.23 30.67 -27.36
N ASP A 58 -8.69 30.61 -26.15
CA ASP A 58 -9.03 31.58 -25.09
C ASP A 58 -8.35 32.94 -25.33
N ALA A 59 -8.58 33.88 -24.42
CA ALA A 59 -7.99 35.22 -24.47
C ALA A 59 -6.45 35.20 -24.46
N ASP A 60 -5.84 34.14 -23.93
CA ASP A 60 -4.38 33.95 -23.87
C ASP A 60 -3.84 33.17 -25.08
N GLY A 61 -4.70 32.86 -26.06
CA GLY A 61 -4.34 32.12 -27.26
C GLY A 61 -4.19 30.60 -27.05
N LYS A 62 -4.51 30.08 -25.87
CA LYS A 62 -4.44 28.65 -25.55
C LYS A 62 -5.66 27.92 -26.11
N LYS A 63 -5.41 26.71 -26.62
CA LYS A 63 -6.41 25.89 -27.34
C LYS A 63 -7.51 25.44 -26.39
N MET A 64 -8.76 25.57 -26.83
CA MET A 64 -9.95 25.14 -26.11
C MET A 64 -10.91 24.35 -27.01
N ILE A 65 -11.75 23.54 -26.37
CA ILE A 65 -12.80 22.77 -27.04
C ILE A 65 -14.00 23.70 -27.29
N GLY A 66 -14.36 23.90 -28.55
CA GLY A 66 -15.53 24.68 -28.96
C GLY A 66 -16.78 23.82 -29.17
N LYS A 67 -17.59 24.20 -30.17
CA LYS A 67 -18.86 23.53 -30.48
C LYS A 67 -18.62 22.11 -31.01
N LYS A 68 -19.44 21.15 -30.55
CA LYS A 68 -19.48 19.80 -31.12
C LYS A 68 -20.01 19.85 -32.55
N VAL A 69 -19.29 19.24 -33.49
CA VAL A 69 -19.64 19.23 -34.92
C VAL A 69 -20.07 17.86 -35.39
N ALA A 70 -19.41 16.81 -34.89
CA ALA A 70 -19.77 15.42 -35.21
C ALA A 70 -19.40 14.48 -34.06
N SER A 71 -19.94 13.26 -34.08
CA SER A 71 -19.50 12.17 -33.21
C SER A 71 -19.75 10.83 -33.87
N GLY A 72 -19.02 9.81 -33.44
CA GLY A 72 -19.21 8.46 -33.94
C GLY A 72 -18.53 7.42 -33.07
N ASN A 73 -18.60 6.19 -33.54
CA ASN A 73 -17.94 5.03 -32.98
C ASN A 73 -17.33 4.21 -34.12
N THR A 74 -16.12 3.67 -33.93
CA THR A 74 -15.39 2.92 -34.96
C THR A 74 -16.00 1.55 -35.29
N GLY A 75 -16.94 1.07 -34.47
CA GLY A 75 -17.66 -0.19 -34.65
C GLY A 75 -16.75 -1.42 -34.78
N ASN A 76 -17.31 -2.50 -35.32
CA ASN A 76 -16.60 -3.78 -35.45
C ASN A 76 -15.44 -3.78 -36.46
N LEU A 77 -15.36 -2.78 -37.34
CA LEU A 77 -14.29 -2.65 -38.34
C LEU A 77 -13.12 -1.78 -37.84
N GLY A 78 -13.27 -1.11 -36.70
CA GLY A 78 -12.29 -0.17 -36.17
C GLY A 78 -12.08 1.09 -37.03
N LYS A 79 -13.06 1.42 -37.88
CA LYS A 79 -13.11 2.64 -38.70
C LYS A 79 -14.55 3.14 -38.92
N LYS A 80 -14.73 4.43 -39.13
CA LYS A 80 -16.04 5.06 -39.39
C LYS A 80 -15.90 6.29 -40.28
N VAL A 81 -16.73 6.38 -41.32
CA VAL A 81 -16.90 7.61 -42.09
C VAL A 81 -17.95 8.49 -41.41
N ILE A 82 -17.64 9.77 -41.22
CA ILE A 82 -18.54 10.80 -40.69
C ILE A 82 -18.66 11.96 -41.67
N LYS A 83 -19.81 12.65 -41.66
CA LYS A 83 -20.01 13.88 -42.42
C LYS A 83 -19.85 15.09 -41.49
N VAL A 84 -19.03 16.07 -41.89
CA VAL A 84 -18.74 17.28 -41.12
C VAL A 84 -19.04 18.48 -42.01
N ASN A 85 -20.03 19.29 -41.64
CA ASN A 85 -20.32 20.53 -42.35
C ASN A 85 -19.49 21.67 -41.74
N VAL A 86 -18.53 22.20 -42.51
CA VAL A 86 -17.63 23.27 -42.03
C VAL A 86 -18.07 24.68 -42.48
N LYS A 87 -19.12 24.80 -43.31
CA LYS A 87 -19.55 26.07 -43.94
C LYS A 87 -19.79 27.18 -42.91
N SER A 88 -20.56 26.85 -41.87
CA SER A 88 -20.90 27.81 -40.81
C SER A 88 -19.71 28.32 -39.98
N PHE A 89 -18.56 27.65 -40.01
CA PHE A 89 -17.36 28.09 -39.27
C PHE A 89 -16.47 28.98 -40.16
N ILE A 90 -16.35 28.64 -41.45
CA ILE A 90 -15.58 29.41 -42.43
C ILE A 90 -16.21 30.78 -42.66
N GLU A 91 -17.53 30.85 -42.83
CA GLU A 91 -18.26 32.12 -43.05
C GLU A 91 -18.13 33.11 -41.89
N ARG A 92 -17.82 32.62 -40.68
CA ARG A 92 -17.61 33.45 -39.49
C ARG A 92 -16.14 33.80 -39.25
N GLY A 93 -15.23 33.40 -40.14
CA GLY A 93 -13.78 33.60 -39.98
C GLY A 93 -13.20 32.85 -38.78
N GLU A 94 -13.92 31.86 -38.23
CA GLU A 94 -13.57 31.15 -36.98
C GLU A 94 -12.46 30.08 -37.17
N GLY A 95 -11.86 30.02 -38.36
CA GLY A 95 -10.84 29.04 -38.72
C GLY A 95 -11.41 27.65 -39.04
N ASP A 96 -10.58 26.83 -39.67
CA ASP A 96 -10.87 25.49 -40.18
C ASP A 96 -10.30 24.37 -39.28
N ARG A 97 -9.95 24.71 -38.04
CA ARG A 97 -9.28 23.79 -37.11
C ARG A 97 -10.27 23.08 -36.19
N PHE A 98 -10.03 21.79 -36.02
CA PHE A 98 -10.85 20.89 -35.24
C PHE A 98 -10.01 20.06 -34.28
N VAL A 99 -10.64 19.63 -33.19
CA VAL A 99 -10.07 18.71 -32.21
C VAL A 99 -10.88 17.41 -32.18
N PHE A 100 -10.17 16.30 -32.24
CA PHE A 100 -10.74 14.97 -32.05
C PHE A 100 -10.57 14.56 -30.58
N ARG A 101 -11.70 14.42 -29.88
CA ARG A 101 -11.78 13.80 -28.55
C ARG A 101 -12.07 12.32 -28.72
N ILE A 102 -11.10 11.46 -28.46
CA ILE A 102 -11.22 10.00 -28.64
C ILE A 102 -11.18 9.31 -27.27
N TYR A 103 -12.03 8.32 -27.03
CA TYR A 103 -12.03 7.57 -25.78
C TYR A 103 -12.56 6.14 -25.95
N THR A 104 -11.98 5.25 -25.16
CA THR A 104 -12.49 3.90 -24.90
C THR A 104 -13.36 3.90 -23.65
N LYS A 105 -13.94 2.74 -23.31
CA LYS A 105 -14.68 2.58 -22.04
C LYS A 105 -13.83 2.95 -20.83
N GLU A 106 -12.55 2.60 -20.86
CA GLU A 106 -11.57 2.80 -19.79
C GLU A 106 -11.05 4.25 -19.72
N SER A 107 -10.89 4.92 -20.86
CA SER A 107 -10.40 6.30 -20.96
C SER A 107 -11.50 7.36 -20.97
N LYS A 108 -12.78 7.00 -20.75
CA LYS A 108 -13.90 7.98 -20.75
C LYS A 108 -13.66 9.19 -19.81
N ASN A 109 -13.03 8.94 -18.67
CA ASN A 109 -12.71 9.97 -17.65
C ASN A 109 -11.42 10.76 -17.93
N LYS A 110 -10.60 10.31 -18.89
CA LYS A 110 -9.39 11.00 -19.39
C LYS A 110 -9.22 10.66 -20.88
N PRO A 111 -9.98 11.31 -21.76
CA PRO A 111 -9.96 11.04 -23.19
C PRO A 111 -8.65 11.52 -23.83
N PHE A 112 -8.37 11.03 -25.03
CA PHE A 112 -7.31 11.51 -25.90
C PHE A 112 -7.78 12.74 -26.67
N TYR A 113 -6.93 13.75 -26.80
CA TYR A 113 -7.21 14.94 -27.60
C TYR A 113 -6.16 15.09 -28.69
N PHE A 114 -6.62 15.17 -29.94
CA PHE A 114 -5.78 15.41 -31.10
C PHE A 114 -6.19 16.74 -31.74
N TRP A 115 -5.31 17.73 -31.67
CA TRP A 115 -5.56 19.13 -32.01
C TRP A 115 -5.11 19.51 -33.42
N ASP A 116 -5.51 20.69 -33.88
CA ASP A 116 -5.06 21.34 -35.12
C ASP A 116 -5.36 20.58 -36.41
N TYR A 117 -6.48 19.85 -36.46
CA TYR A 117 -6.91 19.21 -37.69
C TYR A 117 -7.64 20.20 -38.57
N VAL A 118 -7.09 20.45 -39.76
CA VAL A 118 -7.77 21.19 -40.82
C VAL A 118 -8.74 20.27 -41.56
N ILE A 119 -10.01 20.70 -41.68
CA ILE A 119 -11.06 20.02 -42.45
C ILE A 119 -11.70 21.02 -43.41
N THR A 120 -11.70 20.69 -44.70
CA THR A 120 -12.31 21.49 -45.76
C THR A 120 -13.50 20.73 -46.37
N ASN A 121 -14.57 21.45 -46.75
CA ASN A 121 -15.73 20.86 -47.44
C ASN A 121 -15.29 20.15 -48.75
N ASN A 122 -16.12 19.22 -49.22
CA ASN A 122 -15.85 18.39 -50.42
C ASN A 122 -14.54 17.59 -50.39
N THR A 123 -13.97 17.34 -49.22
CA THR A 123 -12.81 16.45 -49.09
C THR A 123 -13.18 15.13 -48.42
N HIS A 124 -12.41 14.09 -48.75
CA HIS A 124 -12.54 12.76 -48.18
C HIS A 124 -11.29 12.34 -47.37
N PRO A 125 -10.86 13.13 -46.36
CA PRO A 125 -9.59 12.86 -45.69
C PRO A 125 -9.69 11.60 -44.83
N THR A 126 -8.66 10.75 -44.90
CA THR A 126 -8.46 9.69 -43.92
C THR A 126 -7.69 10.23 -42.73
N LYS A 127 -8.25 10.13 -41.52
CA LYS A 127 -7.57 10.50 -40.27
C LYS A 127 -7.33 9.25 -39.43
N THR A 128 -6.06 8.92 -39.22
CA THR A 128 -5.64 7.78 -38.40
C THR A 128 -5.09 8.26 -37.07
N PHE A 129 -5.68 7.78 -35.98
CA PHE A 129 -5.27 8.08 -34.61
C PHE A 129 -4.65 6.85 -33.99
N ARG A 130 -3.45 6.99 -33.43
CA ARG A 130 -2.79 5.93 -32.67
C ARG A 130 -2.98 6.22 -31.19
N LEU A 131 -3.43 5.23 -30.41
CA LEU A 131 -3.62 5.37 -28.97
C LEU A 131 -2.43 4.76 -28.22
N SER A 132 -1.97 5.44 -27.18
CA SER A 132 -1.10 4.83 -26.18
C SER A 132 -1.88 3.84 -25.32
N SER A 133 -1.15 2.86 -24.77
CA SER A 133 -1.71 1.86 -23.88
C SER A 133 -0.76 1.51 -22.75
N VAL A 134 -1.30 0.94 -21.67
CA VAL A 134 -0.53 0.26 -20.64
C VAL A 134 -0.99 -1.18 -20.56
N LYS A 135 -0.05 -2.12 -20.61
CA LYS A 135 -0.28 -3.53 -20.30
C LYS A 135 0.19 -3.78 -18.88
N VAL A 136 -0.76 -3.90 -17.96
CA VAL A 136 -0.50 -4.21 -16.55
C VAL A 136 -0.40 -5.73 -16.42
N THR A 137 0.74 -6.24 -15.93
CA THR A 137 0.93 -7.64 -15.54
C THR A 137 1.18 -7.70 -14.05
N LEU A 138 0.39 -8.46 -13.30
CA LEU A 138 0.56 -8.62 -11.85
C LEU A 138 1.11 -10.00 -11.54
N ASN A 139 2.20 -10.02 -10.76
CA ASN A 139 2.85 -11.24 -10.31
C ASN A 139 3.09 -11.17 -8.80
N SER A 140 3.09 -12.32 -8.13
CA SER A 140 3.74 -12.46 -6.84
C SER A 140 5.26 -12.48 -7.04
N SER A 141 6.03 -11.98 -6.07
CA SER A 141 7.49 -12.08 -6.08
C SER A 141 7.99 -13.53 -6.13
N GLY A 142 7.15 -14.51 -5.76
CA GLY A 142 7.42 -15.95 -5.96
C GLY A 142 7.06 -16.49 -7.35
N SER A 143 7.04 -15.64 -8.38
CA SER A 143 6.76 -15.97 -9.80
C SER A 143 5.36 -16.48 -10.16
N ASN A 144 4.41 -16.45 -9.22
CA ASN A 144 3.02 -16.81 -9.53
C ASN A 144 2.29 -15.63 -10.19
N ILE A 145 1.67 -15.90 -11.34
CA ILE A 145 0.79 -14.95 -12.03
C ILE A 145 -0.45 -14.70 -11.17
N LEU A 146 -0.82 -13.43 -11.00
CA LEU A 146 -1.97 -13.02 -10.20
C LEU A 146 -3.18 -12.75 -11.12
N GLU A 147 -3.97 -13.79 -11.35
CA GLU A 147 -5.21 -13.72 -12.14
C GLU A 147 -6.35 -13.05 -11.36
N ASN A 148 -7.31 -12.45 -12.10
CA ASN A 148 -8.53 -11.84 -11.56
C ASN A 148 -8.30 -10.84 -10.41
N THR A 149 -7.09 -10.27 -10.34
CA THR A 149 -6.65 -9.42 -9.25
C THR A 149 -7.06 -7.99 -9.55
N LYS A 150 -7.87 -7.43 -8.65
CA LYS A 150 -8.36 -6.05 -8.76
C LYS A 150 -7.18 -5.08 -8.67
N PHE A 151 -7.25 -4.00 -9.42
CA PHE A 151 -6.34 -2.86 -9.31
C PHE A 151 -7.05 -1.56 -9.67
N SER A 152 -6.45 -0.44 -9.31
CA SER A 152 -6.90 0.90 -9.69
C SER A 152 -5.76 1.69 -10.29
N LEU A 153 -6.06 2.57 -11.25
CA LEU A 153 -5.11 3.53 -11.79
C LEU A 153 -5.55 4.95 -11.45
N PHE A 154 -4.59 5.74 -11.00
CA PHE A 154 -4.74 7.16 -10.70
C PHE A 154 -3.85 7.96 -11.61
N ILE A 155 -4.33 9.08 -12.13
CA ILE A 155 -3.46 10.08 -12.75
C ILE A 155 -2.85 10.96 -11.64
N GLN A 156 -1.57 11.29 -11.79
CA GLN A 156 -0.92 12.33 -10.99
C GLN A 156 -1.01 13.66 -11.72
N TYR A 157 -1.36 14.71 -10.99
CA TYR A 157 -1.28 16.08 -11.49
C TYR A 157 -0.81 16.99 -10.35
N ILE A 158 -0.17 18.08 -10.73
CA ILE A 158 0.21 19.13 -9.79
C ILE A 158 -0.97 20.10 -9.73
N ASP A 159 -1.52 20.32 -8.54
CA ASP A 159 -2.58 21.31 -8.34
C ASP A 159 -2.03 22.74 -8.31
N THR A 160 -2.91 23.72 -8.14
CA THR A 160 -2.54 25.15 -8.10
C THR A 160 -1.63 25.51 -6.94
N GLU A 161 -1.52 24.66 -5.92
CA GLU A 161 -0.67 24.84 -4.74
C GLU A 161 0.64 24.04 -4.84
N CYS A 162 0.95 23.51 -6.02
CA CYS A 162 2.10 22.65 -6.27
C CYS A 162 2.08 21.32 -5.51
N HIS A 163 0.92 20.84 -5.06
CA HIS A 163 0.79 19.53 -4.44
C HIS A 163 0.49 18.44 -5.48
N CYS A 164 1.05 17.24 -5.26
CA CYS A 164 0.72 16.06 -6.06
C CYS A 164 -0.68 15.56 -5.73
N ALA A 165 -1.67 15.99 -6.50
CA ALA A 165 -3.04 15.51 -6.41
C ALA A 165 -3.23 14.23 -7.26
N GLN A 166 -4.18 13.39 -6.84
CA GLN A 166 -4.46 12.12 -7.49
C GLN A 166 -5.95 12.01 -7.81
N LYS A 167 -6.27 11.59 -9.03
CA LYS A 167 -7.66 11.30 -9.42
C LYS A 167 -7.75 9.87 -9.91
N LYS A 168 -8.60 9.07 -9.26
CA LYS A 168 -8.90 7.70 -9.69
C LYS A 168 -9.57 7.74 -11.06
N ILE A 169 -8.99 7.07 -12.04
CA ILE A 169 -9.55 7.02 -13.41
C ILE A 169 -10.15 5.66 -13.70
N ILE A 170 -9.48 4.59 -13.29
CA ILE A 170 -9.85 3.22 -13.64
C ILE A 170 -9.91 2.36 -12.38
N HIS A 171 -10.91 1.49 -12.34
CA HIS A 171 -10.96 0.31 -11.48
C HIS A 171 -11.15 -0.91 -12.39
N SER A 172 -10.25 -1.89 -12.32
CA SER A 172 -10.26 -3.05 -13.20
C SER A 172 -9.71 -4.29 -12.48
N SER A 173 -9.65 -5.40 -13.20
CA SER A 173 -8.99 -6.63 -12.75
C SER A 173 -8.11 -7.18 -13.86
N THR A 174 -7.05 -7.89 -13.48
CA THR A 174 -6.31 -8.74 -14.42
C THR A 174 -7.21 -9.86 -14.96
N LEU A 175 -6.90 -10.39 -16.14
CA LEU A 175 -7.62 -11.53 -16.73
C LEU A 175 -6.97 -12.86 -16.30
N SER A 176 -7.37 -13.97 -16.93
CA SER A 176 -6.83 -15.33 -16.70
C SER A 176 -5.35 -15.52 -17.06
N LYS A 177 -4.68 -14.51 -17.64
CA LYS A 177 -3.23 -14.50 -17.86
C LYS A 177 -2.50 -13.54 -16.92
N GLY A 178 -3.17 -13.07 -15.86
CA GLY A 178 -2.68 -12.06 -14.92
C GLY A 178 -2.28 -10.73 -15.55
N CYS A 179 -2.74 -10.45 -16.76
CA CYS A 179 -2.51 -9.18 -17.44
C CYS A 179 -3.80 -8.54 -17.97
N LYS A 180 -3.76 -7.22 -18.15
CA LYS A 180 -4.82 -6.41 -18.76
C LYS A 180 -4.19 -5.24 -19.51
N GLU A 181 -4.59 -5.05 -20.76
CA GLU A 181 -4.24 -3.86 -21.54
C GLU A 181 -5.35 -2.81 -21.42
N LEU A 182 -4.94 -1.56 -21.23
CA LEU A 182 -5.81 -0.39 -21.07
C LEU A 182 -5.30 0.73 -21.98
N PHE A 183 -6.20 1.34 -22.76
CA PHE A 183 -5.87 2.51 -23.59
C PHE A 183 -6.04 3.77 -22.76
N LEU A 184 -4.94 4.48 -22.54
CA LEU A 184 -4.87 5.68 -21.71
C LEU A 184 -3.97 6.72 -22.40
N PRO A 185 -4.30 8.03 -22.29
CA PRO A 185 -3.41 9.09 -22.76
C PRO A 185 -2.07 9.07 -22.05
N GLU A 186 -1.13 9.85 -22.58
CA GLU A 186 0.17 10.07 -21.94
C GLU A 186 0.05 10.71 -20.54
N GLY A 187 1.12 10.56 -19.77
CA GLY A 187 1.30 11.19 -18.46
C GLY A 187 1.71 10.22 -17.36
N ASP A 188 1.75 10.75 -16.14
CA ASP A 188 2.16 10.02 -14.93
C ASP A 188 0.98 9.40 -14.22
N TYR A 189 1.16 8.15 -13.80
CA TYR A 189 0.13 7.32 -13.20
C TYR A 189 0.64 6.57 -11.99
N ILE A 190 -0.27 6.29 -11.06
CA ILE A 190 -0.07 5.35 -9.96
C ILE A 190 -0.96 4.13 -10.18
N LEU A 191 -0.34 2.96 -10.15
CA LEU A 191 -1.00 1.68 -9.99
C LEU A 191 -1.19 1.39 -8.50
N GLU A 192 -2.43 1.13 -8.09
CA GLU A 192 -2.77 0.61 -6.76
C GLU A 192 -3.34 -0.80 -6.85
N VAL A 193 -2.74 -1.74 -6.13
CA VAL A 193 -3.21 -3.13 -6.03
C VAL A 193 -3.64 -3.41 -4.58
N PRO A 194 -4.93 -3.62 -4.30
CA PRO A 194 -5.38 -4.10 -2.99
C PRO A 194 -4.88 -5.53 -2.74
N ILE A 195 -4.12 -5.71 -1.66
CA ILE A 195 -3.55 -7.01 -1.27
C ILE A 195 -4.41 -7.72 -0.19
N GLY A 196 -5.53 -7.10 0.20
CA GLY A 196 -6.48 -7.60 1.19
C GLY A 196 -6.33 -6.93 2.56
N ARG A 197 -7.37 -7.02 3.41
CA ARG A 197 -7.42 -6.43 4.78
C ARG A 197 -7.03 -4.94 4.84
N GLY A 198 -7.36 -4.19 3.78
CA GLY A 198 -7.05 -2.76 3.66
C GLY A 198 -5.58 -2.45 3.38
N LEU A 199 -4.76 -3.42 2.97
CA LEU A 199 -3.42 -3.19 2.45
C LEU A 199 -3.45 -2.88 0.96
N ILE A 200 -2.61 -1.93 0.54
CA ILE A 200 -2.49 -1.46 -0.83
C ILE A 200 -1.01 -1.43 -1.19
N SER A 201 -0.65 -2.02 -2.34
CA SER A 201 0.65 -1.85 -2.99
C SER A 201 0.54 -0.74 -4.03
N LYS A 202 1.48 0.21 -4.04
CA LYS A 202 1.52 1.30 -5.01
C LYS A 202 2.75 1.21 -5.91
N ARG A 203 2.62 1.67 -7.15
CA ARG A 203 3.74 1.86 -8.08
C ARG A 203 3.46 3.01 -9.05
N GLU A 204 4.40 3.93 -9.16
CA GLU A 204 4.38 5.00 -10.15
C GLU A 204 4.94 4.53 -11.49
N PHE A 205 4.40 5.07 -12.58
CA PHE A 205 4.87 4.81 -13.94
C PHE A 205 4.40 5.90 -14.91
N HIS A 206 5.09 6.00 -16.06
CA HIS A 206 4.77 6.94 -17.12
C HIS A 206 4.23 6.23 -18.36
N ILE A 207 3.18 6.77 -18.97
CA ILE A 207 2.67 6.33 -20.27
C ILE A 207 3.18 7.29 -21.35
N PHE A 208 3.92 6.75 -22.32
CA PHE A 208 4.40 7.53 -23.46
C PHE A 208 3.35 7.59 -24.59
N PRO A 209 3.28 8.70 -25.34
CA PRO A 209 2.32 8.84 -26.44
C PRO A 209 2.59 7.80 -27.52
N ASN A 210 1.51 7.27 -28.11
CA ASN A 210 1.52 6.32 -29.23
C ASN A 210 2.30 5.01 -28.99
N LYS A 211 2.66 4.70 -27.73
CA LYS A 211 3.41 3.51 -27.34
C LYS A 211 2.60 2.64 -26.36
N ARG A 212 2.99 1.37 -26.25
CA ARG A 212 2.58 0.49 -25.14
C ARG A 212 3.61 0.55 -24.03
N THR A 213 3.20 0.99 -22.85
CA THR A 213 3.97 0.81 -21.62
C THR A 213 3.69 -0.58 -21.06
N ASN A 214 4.70 -1.44 -20.97
CA ASN A 214 4.59 -2.71 -20.27
C ASN A 214 4.87 -2.47 -18.78
N LEU A 215 3.88 -2.73 -17.92
CA LEU A 215 3.98 -2.56 -16.49
C LEU A 215 3.93 -3.93 -15.81
N ASP A 216 5.10 -4.57 -15.71
CA ASP A 216 5.25 -5.84 -15.00
C ASP A 216 5.50 -5.56 -13.52
N TYR A 217 4.45 -5.65 -12.70
CA TYR A 217 4.50 -5.34 -11.28
C TYR A 217 4.48 -6.60 -10.43
N LYS A 218 5.56 -6.78 -9.66
CA LYS A 218 5.71 -7.85 -8.68
C LYS A 218 5.30 -7.33 -7.31
N ILE A 219 4.26 -7.94 -6.72
CA ILE A 219 3.85 -7.68 -5.34
C ILE A 219 4.78 -8.49 -4.44
N SER A 220 5.32 -7.86 -3.39
CA SER A 220 6.17 -8.56 -2.44
C SER A 220 5.42 -9.69 -1.74
N SER A 221 6.14 -10.73 -1.34
CA SER A 221 5.54 -11.87 -0.68
C SER A 221 6.43 -12.45 0.40
N LEU A 222 5.80 -12.84 1.50
CA LEU A 222 6.39 -13.59 2.59
C LEU A 222 5.94 -15.05 2.51
N GLN A 223 6.88 -15.96 2.30
CA GLN A 223 6.67 -17.38 2.49
C GLN A 223 6.99 -17.74 3.94
N VAL A 224 6.06 -18.42 4.61
CA VAL A 224 6.23 -18.90 5.98
C VAL A 224 6.06 -20.41 5.99
N SER A 225 7.10 -21.14 6.40
CA SER A 225 7.05 -22.54 6.78
C SER A 225 7.30 -22.69 8.27
N ILE A 226 6.59 -23.62 8.91
CA ILE A 226 6.75 -23.93 10.33
C ILE A 226 7.10 -25.40 10.45
N ARG A 227 8.20 -25.70 11.14
CA ARG A 227 8.67 -27.06 11.41
C ARG A 227 8.57 -27.40 12.88
N ASN A 228 8.37 -28.67 13.18
CA ASN A 228 8.61 -29.18 14.52
C ASN A 228 10.11 -29.44 14.74
N TYR A 229 10.44 -29.90 15.93
CA TYR A 229 11.80 -30.22 16.34
C TYR A 229 12.49 -31.33 15.51
N ASN A 230 11.71 -32.23 14.90
CA ASN A 230 12.19 -33.27 13.96
C ASN A 230 12.34 -32.74 12.53
N ASN A 231 12.34 -31.42 12.32
CA ASN A 231 12.38 -30.75 11.00
C ASN A 231 11.19 -31.07 10.07
N LYS A 232 10.11 -31.68 10.57
CA LYS A 232 8.91 -31.97 9.79
C LYS A 232 8.03 -30.73 9.74
N LEU A 233 7.58 -30.37 8.53
CA LEU A 233 6.61 -29.29 8.32
C LEU A 233 5.31 -29.56 9.09
N LEU A 234 4.74 -28.51 9.66
CA LEU A 234 3.50 -28.54 10.43
C LEU A 234 2.36 -27.94 9.61
N PRO A 235 1.48 -28.75 9.01
CA PRO A 235 0.26 -28.28 8.36
C PRO A 235 -0.67 -27.57 9.34
N LYS A 236 -1.38 -26.54 8.85
CA LYS A 236 -2.38 -25.75 9.58
C LYS A 236 -1.83 -25.10 10.86
N ALA A 237 -0.51 -24.96 10.98
CA ALA A 237 0.11 -24.24 12.08
C ALA A 237 -0.19 -22.75 11.96
N LYS A 238 -0.71 -22.15 13.02
CA LYS A 238 -1.16 -20.75 13.01
C LYS A 238 0.01 -19.80 13.16
N PHE A 239 -0.09 -18.64 12.52
CA PHE A 239 0.80 -17.51 12.73
C PHE A 239 0.07 -16.19 12.46
N GLU A 240 0.64 -15.09 12.93
CA GLU A 240 0.13 -13.74 12.74
C GLU A 240 1.22 -12.83 12.21
N ILE A 241 0.82 -11.86 11.39
CA ILE A 241 1.73 -10.85 10.85
C ILE A 241 1.27 -9.49 11.35
N TYR A 242 2.22 -8.69 11.83
CA TYR A 242 2.04 -7.31 12.24
C TYR A 242 3.02 -6.43 11.48
N LYS A 243 2.61 -5.22 11.14
CA LYS A 243 3.58 -4.20 10.73
C LYS A 243 4.42 -3.85 11.95
N GLN A 244 5.75 -3.86 11.80
CA GLN A 244 6.62 -3.43 12.88
C GLN A 244 6.52 -1.92 13.05
N SER A 245 6.56 -1.44 14.28
CA SER A 245 6.61 -0.02 14.61
C SER A 245 7.65 0.19 15.70
N TYR A 246 7.96 1.45 15.96
CA TYR A 246 8.87 1.85 17.01
C TYR A 246 8.13 2.80 17.94
N ASP A 247 8.33 2.62 19.24
CA ASP A 247 7.89 3.62 20.20
C ASP A 247 8.83 4.83 20.18
N ILE A 248 8.50 5.80 21.04
CA ILE A 248 9.25 7.03 21.24
C ILE A 248 10.73 6.77 21.54
N ASP A 249 11.01 5.75 22.35
CA ASP A 249 12.33 5.30 22.81
C ASP A 249 13.06 4.43 21.75
N ASN A 250 12.49 4.29 20.55
CA ASN A 250 12.97 3.44 19.47
C ASN A 250 13.01 1.94 19.83
N ASN A 251 12.21 1.50 20.80
CA ASN A 251 11.97 0.09 21.04
C ASN A 251 11.01 -0.48 20.00
N VAL A 252 11.25 -1.72 19.60
CA VAL A 252 10.39 -2.44 18.66
C VAL A 252 9.07 -2.80 19.33
N ILE A 253 7.96 -2.51 18.65
CA ILE A 253 6.60 -2.75 19.13
C ILE A 253 5.70 -3.26 18.00
N PHE A 254 4.56 -3.85 18.40
CA PHE A 254 3.50 -4.24 17.47
C PHE A 254 2.79 -3.01 16.90
N GLY A 255 2.90 -2.82 15.59
CA GLY A 255 2.05 -1.89 14.85
C GLY A 255 0.73 -2.55 14.43
N LYS A 256 0.21 -2.11 13.28
CA LYS A 256 -1.05 -2.63 12.72
C LYS A 256 -0.96 -4.15 12.49
N LYS A 257 -1.90 -4.90 13.06
CA LYS A 257 -2.10 -6.32 12.73
C LYS A 257 -2.51 -6.45 11.26
N ILE A 258 -1.68 -7.10 10.47
CA ILE A 258 -1.98 -7.42 9.07
C ILE A 258 -2.94 -8.59 8.99
N GLY A 259 -2.76 -9.56 9.88
CA GLY A 259 -3.79 -10.50 10.29
C GLY A 259 -3.27 -11.90 10.58
N SER A 260 -4.19 -12.85 10.70
CA SER A 260 -3.93 -14.23 11.14
C SER A 260 -4.03 -15.19 9.97
N TYR A 261 -3.13 -16.18 9.95
CA TYR A 261 -2.95 -17.14 8.87
C TYR A 261 -2.63 -18.53 9.46
N ASP A 262 -2.67 -19.55 8.60
CA ASP A 262 -2.10 -20.85 8.86
C ASP A 262 -1.25 -21.32 7.68
N THR A 263 -0.36 -22.28 7.94
CA THR A 263 0.58 -22.86 6.96
C THR A 263 -0.08 -23.79 5.91
N GLY A 264 -1.41 -23.87 5.86
CA GLY A 264 -2.13 -24.72 4.92
C GLY A 264 -1.85 -26.22 5.08
N THR A 265 -2.24 -27.02 4.10
CA THR A 265 -2.07 -28.49 4.13
C THR A 265 -0.63 -28.95 3.91
N THR A 266 0.20 -28.13 3.26
CA THR A 266 1.61 -28.45 2.97
C THR A 266 2.56 -28.03 4.09
N GLY A 267 2.09 -27.25 5.07
CA GLY A 267 2.95 -26.69 6.11
C GLY A 267 3.77 -25.46 5.64
N THR A 268 3.39 -24.86 4.50
CA THR A 268 3.94 -23.59 4.00
C THR A 268 2.82 -22.67 3.50
N LYS A 269 2.93 -21.36 3.75
CA LYS A 269 2.00 -20.34 3.27
C LYS A 269 2.72 -19.16 2.64
N ASN A 270 2.30 -18.78 1.44
CA ASN A 270 2.70 -17.51 0.82
C ASN A 270 1.67 -16.43 1.16
N VAL A 271 2.13 -15.30 1.67
CA VAL A 271 1.32 -14.12 2.00
C VAL A 271 1.82 -12.95 1.18
N LEU A 272 0.95 -12.34 0.38
CA LEU A 272 1.27 -11.11 -0.34
C LEU A 272 1.24 -9.93 0.65
N LEU A 273 2.26 -9.07 0.59
CA LEU A 273 2.42 -7.92 1.46
C LEU A 273 3.02 -6.75 0.68
N PRO A 274 2.74 -5.49 1.02
CA PRO A 274 3.52 -4.37 0.50
C PRO A 274 4.94 -4.39 1.10
N GLY A 275 5.86 -3.63 0.51
CA GLY A 275 7.18 -3.43 1.11
C GLY A 275 7.09 -2.83 2.52
N GLY A 276 7.97 -3.25 3.42
CA GLY A 276 8.02 -2.80 4.82
C GLY A 276 8.69 -3.79 5.77
N VAL A 277 8.73 -3.44 7.05
CA VAL A 277 9.27 -4.30 8.13
C VAL A 277 8.12 -4.88 8.94
N TYR A 278 8.18 -6.18 9.23
CA TYR A 278 7.11 -6.92 9.86
C TYR A 278 7.58 -7.71 11.09
N ILE A 279 6.63 -7.99 11.98
CA ILE A 279 6.77 -8.96 13.07
C ILE A 279 5.93 -10.17 12.71
N VAL A 280 6.51 -11.37 12.80
CA VAL A 280 5.80 -12.63 12.57
C VAL A 280 5.69 -13.38 13.88
N ARG A 281 4.46 -13.56 14.34
CA ARG A 281 4.11 -14.23 15.58
C ARG A 281 3.69 -15.67 15.32
N PHE A 282 4.43 -16.62 15.85
CA PHE A 282 4.11 -18.05 15.81
C PHE A 282 3.45 -18.48 17.12
N PHE A 283 2.68 -19.56 17.07
CA PHE A 283 1.99 -20.11 18.24
C PHE A 283 2.54 -21.51 18.56
N GLY A 284 3.02 -21.67 19.80
CA GLY A 284 3.30 -22.96 20.39
C GLY A 284 2.11 -23.53 21.15
N ASP A 285 2.34 -24.66 21.82
CA ASP A 285 1.36 -25.28 22.71
C ASP A 285 1.08 -24.38 23.92
N GLY A 286 -0.14 -24.48 24.47
CA GLY A 286 -0.52 -23.71 25.66
C GLY A 286 -0.64 -22.20 25.44
N LYS A 287 -0.91 -21.77 24.19
CA LYS A 287 -1.01 -20.36 23.76
C LYS A 287 0.28 -19.56 23.94
N GLN A 288 1.42 -20.24 24.01
CA GLN A 288 2.71 -19.56 23.97
C GLN A 288 2.96 -18.98 22.58
N VAL A 289 3.68 -17.86 22.52
CA VAL A 289 3.94 -17.14 21.29
C VAL A 289 5.44 -16.96 21.08
N TYR A 290 5.85 -16.89 19.82
CA TYR A 290 7.21 -16.55 19.41
C TYR A 290 7.13 -15.41 18.42
N ASP A 291 7.89 -14.35 18.62
CA ASP A 291 7.86 -13.18 17.77
C ASP A 291 9.21 -13.05 17.06
N LEU A 292 9.18 -13.14 15.72
CA LEU A 292 10.32 -12.80 14.87
C LEU A 292 10.18 -11.36 14.42
N TYR A 293 11.06 -10.49 14.92
CA TYR A 293 11.15 -9.08 14.59
C TYR A 293 12.02 -8.86 13.33
N ASP A 294 12.00 -7.65 12.79
CA ASP A 294 12.87 -7.21 11.69
C ASP A 294 12.72 -8.06 10.41
N GLN A 295 11.50 -8.51 10.14
CA GLN A 295 11.17 -9.22 8.92
C GLN A 295 10.93 -8.21 7.79
N GLU A 296 12.02 -7.61 7.31
CA GLU A 296 12.03 -6.69 6.18
C GLU A 296 11.68 -7.37 4.85
N LEU A 297 10.78 -6.73 4.11
CA LEU A 297 10.42 -7.02 2.72
C LEU A 297 10.65 -5.78 1.89
N THR A 298 11.55 -5.86 0.92
CA THR A 298 11.72 -4.81 -0.08
C THR A 298 10.52 -4.76 -1.03
N THR A 299 10.33 -3.64 -1.72
CA THR A 299 9.33 -3.54 -2.80
C THR A 299 9.63 -4.58 -3.87
N SER A 300 8.63 -5.37 -4.25
CA SER A 300 8.78 -6.53 -5.14
C SER A 300 9.66 -7.67 -4.60
N GLY A 301 10.08 -7.61 -3.34
CA GLY A 301 10.94 -8.60 -2.70
C GLY A 301 10.21 -9.87 -2.28
N TYR A 302 10.95 -10.96 -2.26
CA TYR A 302 10.52 -12.27 -1.76
C TYR A 302 11.32 -12.61 -0.50
N ARG A 303 10.64 -12.99 0.59
CA ARG A 303 11.31 -13.46 1.81
C ARG A 303 10.71 -14.80 2.24
N THR A 304 11.59 -15.73 2.60
CA THR A 304 11.19 -16.98 3.24
C THR A 304 11.55 -16.93 4.72
N ILE A 305 10.60 -17.34 5.55
CA ILE A 305 10.81 -17.65 6.95
C ILE A 305 10.56 -19.14 7.11
N ASP A 306 11.62 -19.88 7.41
CA ASP A 306 11.54 -21.29 7.79
C ASP A 306 11.74 -21.43 9.30
N TYR A 307 10.64 -21.37 10.04
CA TYR A 307 10.70 -21.31 11.49
C TYR A 307 10.60 -22.69 12.13
N LYS A 308 11.59 -23.05 12.95
CA LYS A 308 11.61 -24.32 13.69
C LYS A 308 11.13 -24.09 15.12
N LEU A 309 10.04 -24.73 15.51
CA LEU A 309 9.58 -24.69 16.90
C LEU A 309 10.57 -25.44 17.80
N SER A 310 10.90 -24.81 18.93
CA SER A 310 11.60 -25.49 20.02
C SER A 310 10.65 -26.48 20.67
N SER A 311 11.17 -27.56 21.27
CA SER A 311 10.32 -28.56 21.88
C SER A 311 10.82 -29.06 23.23
N LEU A 312 9.86 -29.49 24.03
CA LEU A 312 10.08 -30.22 25.26
C LEU A 312 9.53 -31.63 25.08
N LYS A 313 10.40 -32.64 25.16
CA LYS A 313 10.00 -34.04 25.19
C LYS A 313 10.05 -34.54 26.63
N VAL A 314 8.91 -34.95 27.16
CA VAL A 314 8.78 -35.47 28.52
C VAL A 314 8.73 -36.99 28.48
N ASN A 315 9.65 -37.64 29.19
CA ASN A 315 9.72 -39.09 29.35
C ASN A 315 9.62 -39.47 30.84
N PHE A 316 8.88 -40.54 31.14
CA PHE A 316 8.75 -41.08 32.49
C PHE A 316 9.31 -42.49 32.57
N TYR A 317 10.30 -42.68 33.43
CA TYR A 317 10.91 -43.97 33.72
C TYR A 317 10.66 -44.35 35.18
N ASN A 318 10.62 -45.66 35.44
CA ASN A 318 10.59 -46.23 36.77
C ASN A 318 12.02 -46.29 37.34
N LYS A 319 12.16 -46.78 38.59
CA LYS A 319 13.47 -46.89 39.26
C LYS A 319 14.47 -47.77 38.50
N SER A 320 13.98 -48.75 37.75
CA SER A 320 14.78 -49.70 36.98
C SER A 320 15.15 -49.19 35.59
N GLY A 321 14.88 -47.91 35.28
CA GLY A 321 15.13 -47.34 33.94
C GLY A 321 14.12 -47.79 32.87
N ASN A 322 13.11 -48.58 33.23
CA ASN A 322 12.05 -49.00 32.32
C ASN A 322 10.95 -47.94 32.26
N LYS A 323 10.28 -47.78 31.11
CA LYS A 323 9.16 -46.83 31.00
C LYS A 323 8.05 -47.20 31.99
N LYS A 324 7.46 -46.19 32.64
CA LYS A 324 6.45 -46.41 33.68
C LYS A 324 5.15 -46.98 33.08
N SER A 325 4.58 -47.99 33.75
CA SER A 325 3.34 -48.65 33.33
C SER A 325 2.07 -47.81 33.59
N ASN A 326 2.12 -46.95 34.62
CA ASN A 326 0.95 -46.17 35.03
C ASN A 326 0.89 -44.83 34.31
N THR A 327 -0.34 -44.37 34.05
CA THR A 327 -0.61 -43.01 33.56
C THR A 327 -0.01 -41.98 34.51
N VAL A 328 0.73 -41.02 33.96
CA VAL A 328 1.22 -39.85 34.69
C VAL A 328 0.49 -38.60 34.21
N LYS A 329 -0.08 -37.83 35.14
CA LYS A 329 -0.67 -36.52 34.88
C LYS A 329 0.29 -35.43 35.35
N GLY A 330 0.40 -34.37 34.58
CA GLY A 330 1.20 -33.21 34.94
C GLY A 330 0.75 -31.94 34.24
N SER A 331 1.45 -30.85 34.56
CA SER A 331 1.24 -29.54 33.96
C SER A 331 2.59 -28.88 33.68
N ILE A 332 2.66 -28.06 32.63
CA ILE A 332 3.81 -27.23 32.33
C ILE A 332 3.43 -25.78 32.62
N TYR A 333 4.29 -25.07 33.34
CA TYR A 333 4.13 -23.67 33.69
C TYR A 333 5.30 -22.86 33.13
N GLN A 334 5.06 -21.61 32.76
CA GLN A 334 6.13 -20.65 32.53
C GLN A 334 6.82 -20.33 33.86
N GLN A 335 8.15 -20.35 33.89
CA GLN A 335 8.93 -19.94 35.05
C GLN A 335 9.20 -18.42 34.98
N LYS A 336 9.09 -17.73 36.11
CA LYS A 336 9.56 -16.35 36.28
C LYS A 336 10.46 -16.27 37.50
N LEU A 337 11.21 -15.17 37.61
CA LEU A 337 11.93 -14.82 38.83
C LEU A 337 11.09 -13.83 39.64
N ASP A 338 11.08 -13.99 40.97
CA ASP A 338 10.54 -12.97 41.88
C ASP A 338 11.54 -11.81 42.06
N GLU A 339 11.19 -10.84 42.91
CA GLU A 339 12.03 -9.66 43.20
C GLU A 339 13.38 -10.02 43.84
N LEU A 340 13.50 -11.22 44.42
CA LEU A 340 14.72 -11.74 45.03
C LEU A 340 15.52 -12.65 44.06
N GLY A 341 15.07 -12.79 42.81
CA GLY A 341 15.69 -13.65 41.82
C GLY A 341 15.34 -15.14 41.97
N ASN A 342 14.40 -15.51 42.83
CA ASN A 342 14.01 -16.92 43.01
C ASN A 342 13.02 -17.36 41.93
N PRO A 343 13.17 -18.56 41.36
CA PRO A 343 12.27 -19.07 40.35
C PRO A 343 10.92 -19.50 40.93
N PHE A 344 9.82 -19.15 40.26
CA PHE A 344 8.47 -19.62 40.60
C PHE A 344 7.64 -19.98 39.36
N ALA A 345 6.65 -20.87 39.55
CA ALA A 345 5.69 -21.25 38.52
C ALA A 345 4.64 -20.14 38.33
N TYR A 346 4.73 -19.39 37.23
CA TYR A 346 3.89 -18.21 36.99
C TYR A 346 2.55 -18.56 36.34
N LYS A 347 2.59 -19.04 35.08
CA LYS A 347 1.38 -19.27 34.27
C LYS A 347 1.34 -20.70 33.77
N LYS A 348 0.26 -21.40 34.07
CA LYS A 348 -0.02 -22.75 33.52
C LYS A 348 -0.24 -22.66 32.01
N LEU A 349 0.47 -23.49 31.27
CA LEU A 349 0.46 -23.51 29.80
C LEU A 349 -0.32 -24.71 29.27
N VAL A 350 0.07 -25.90 29.72
CA VAL A 350 -0.46 -27.16 29.20
C VAL A 350 -0.70 -28.12 30.36
N ASN A 351 -1.83 -28.82 30.32
CA ASN A 351 -2.03 -30.05 31.08
C ASN A 351 -1.71 -31.23 30.18
N PHE A 352 -1.06 -32.25 30.74
CA PHE A 352 -0.70 -33.43 29.99
C PHE A 352 -0.99 -34.71 30.75
N LYS A 353 -1.19 -35.78 29.97
CA LYS A 353 -1.42 -37.13 30.45
C LYS A 353 -0.56 -38.06 29.60
N ILE A 354 0.53 -38.56 30.19
CA ILE A 354 1.39 -39.53 29.54
C ILE A 354 0.91 -40.92 29.92
N ASN A 355 0.35 -41.62 28.93
CA ASN A 355 -0.05 -43.02 29.09
C ASN A 355 1.18 -43.95 29.09
N THR A 356 0.98 -45.19 29.52
CA THR A 356 1.98 -46.26 29.60
C THR A 356 2.93 -46.30 28.39
N ASN A 357 4.25 -46.34 28.65
CA ASN A 357 5.30 -46.48 27.62
C ASN A 357 5.46 -45.35 26.59
N ARG A 358 4.78 -44.20 26.77
CA ARG A 358 4.83 -43.09 25.81
C ARG A 358 5.71 -41.94 26.31
N SER A 359 6.25 -41.19 25.37
CA SER A 359 6.76 -39.84 25.56
C SER A 359 5.71 -38.86 25.03
N GLN A 360 5.69 -37.63 25.55
CA GLN A 360 4.88 -36.56 24.97
C GLN A 360 5.78 -35.37 24.65
N SER A 361 5.64 -34.84 23.44
CA SER A 361 6.38 -33.66 22.99
C SER A 361 5.45 -32.45 22.95
N PHE A 362 5.98 -31.31 23.38
CA PHE A 362 5.29 -30.02 23.36
C PHE A 362 6.14 -29.03 22.59
N ASN A 363 5.54 -28.24 21.70
CA ASN A 363 6.23 -27.16 21.02
C ASN A 363 6.12 -25.89 21.86
N LEU A 364 7.18 -25.53 22.58
CA LEU A 364 7.19 -24.44 23.56
C LEU A 364 8.37 -23.50 23.30
N PRO A 365 8.22 -22.18 23.47
CA PRO A 365 9.33 -21.26 23.30
C PRO A 365 10.57 -21.60 24.06
N TYR A 366 11.71 -21.12 23.55
CA TYR A 366 12.90 -21.13 24.37
C TYR A 366 12.64 -20.32 25.65
N GLY A 367 13.28 -20.72 26.73
CA GLY A 367 13.07 -20.12 28.05
C GLY A 367 12.92 -21.18 29.14
N ARG A 368 12.57 -20.70 30.32
CA ARG A 368 12.52 -21.52 31.54
C ARG A 368 11.09 -21.88 31.89
N TYR A 369 10.90 -23.14 32.28
CA TYR A 369 9.60 -23.72 32.59
C TYR A 369 9.67 -24.56 33.86
N VAL A 370 8.52 -24.67 34.52
CA VAL A 370 8.32 -25.60 35.63
C VAL A 370 7.41 -26.73 35.17
N ILE A 371 7.87 -27.96 35.28
CA ILE A 371 7.07 -29.17 35.05
C ILE A 371 6.58 -29.67 36.41
N ALA A 372 5.27 -29.60 36.63
CA ALA A 372 4.62 -30.15 37.82
C ALA A 372 4.07 -31.54 37.52
N VAL A 373 4.43 -32.53 38.34
CA VAL A 373 3.98 -33.92 38.22
C VAL A 373 3.40 -34.36 39.57
N GLY A 374 2.12 -34.74 39.60
CA GLY A 374 1.43 -35.06 40.86
C GLY A 374 1.16 -33.80 41.70
N LYS A 375 1.06 -33.96 43.03
CA LYS A 375 0.72 -32.87 43.96
C LYS A 375 1.94 -32.01 44.34
N ASP A 376 3.11 -32.63 44.52
CA ASP A 376 4.24 -31.99 45.23
C ASP A 376 5.58 -32.11 44.51
N THR A 377 5.59 -32.41 43.20
CA THR A 377 6.86 -32.60 42.46
C THR A 377 6.94 -31.60 41.31
N ASN A 378 7.94 -30.74 41.37
CA ASN A 378 8.17 -29.66 40.42
C ASN A 378 9.62 -29.68 39.95
N PHE A 379 9.83 -29.44 38.65
CA PHE A 379 11.15 -29.48 38.02
C PHE A 379 11.36 -28.27 37.15
N ASN A 380 12.50 -27.60 37.29
CA ASN A 380 12.90 -26.56 36.34
C ASN A 380 13.45 -27.20 35.09
N ILE A 381 13.12 -26.63 33.94
CA ILE A 381 13.73 -26.99 32.68
C ILE A 381 13.94 -25.74 31.84
N GLU A 382 15.08 -25.70 31.16
CA GLU A 382 15.39 -24.71 30.14
C GLU A 382 15.21 -25.34 28.77
N ILE A 383 14.38 -24.70 27.95
CA ILE A 383 14.24 -25.01 26.53
C ILE A 383 15.16 -24.05 25.78
N LEU A 384 16.07 -24.61 24.99
CA LEU A 384 16.96 -23.81 24.14
C LEU A 384 16.31 -23.57 22.77
N GLU A 385 16.65 -22.44 22.16
CA GLU A 385 16.10 -22.05 20.86
C GLU A 385 16.44 -23.08 19.78
N ASN A 386 15.41 -23.44 18.99
CA ASN A 386 15.47 -24.40 17.89
C ASN A 386 15.94 -25.82 18.29
N LYS A 387 15.95 -26.15 19.58
CA LYS A 387 16.37 -27.45 20.11
C LYS A 387 15.21 -28.21 20.76
N THR A 388 15.44 -29.53 20.91
CA THR A 388 14.61 -30.40 21.75
C THR A 388 15.29 -30.50 23.11
N SER A 389 14.63 -30.02 24.16
CA SER A 389 15.02 -30.36 25.52
C SER A 389 14.31 -31.65 25.92
N GLU A 390 15.08 -32.64 26.37
CA GLU A 390 14.54 -33.90 26.86
C GLU A 390 14.51 -33.86 28.39
N PHE A 391 13.31 -34.03 28.95
CA PHE A 391 13.11 -34.15 30.38
C PHE A 391 12.85 -35.60 30.74
N VAL A 392 13.72 -36.15 31.60
CA VAL A 392 13.65 -37.53 32.06
C VAL A 392 13.29 -37.52 33.54
N VAL A 393 12.08 -37.93 33.88
CA VAL A 393 11.68 -38.06 35.29
C VAL A 393 12.15 -39.42 35.80
N THR A 394 13.26 -39.42 36.55
CA THR A 394 13.67 -40.52 37.44
C THR A 394 13.42 -40.13 38.90
N ARG A 395 13.28 -41.09 39.81
CA ARG A 395 12.87 -40.81 41.22
C ARG A 395 13.93 -40.05 42.05
N ASN A 396 15.14 -39.83 41.52
CA ASN A 396 16.28 -39.24 42.23
C ASN A 396 16.54 -37.77 41.86
N VAL A 397 15.63 -37.13 41.12
CA VAL A 397 15.76 -35.70 40.85
C VAL A 397 15.45 -34.95 42.14
N GLU A 398 16.37 -34.09 42.58
CA GLU A 398 16.24 -33.26 43.79
C GLU A 398 14.86 -32.60 43.81
N LYS A 399 14.09 -32.88 44.87
CA LYS A 399 12.77 -32.29 45.06
C LYS A 399 12.96 -30.83 45.44
N PHE A 400 12.57 -29.93 44.55
CA PHE A 400 12.41 -28.52 44.89
C PHE A 400 10.94 -28.26 45.25
N SER A 401 10.71 -27.83 46.49
CA SER A 401 9.39 -27.35 46.93
C SER A 401 9.19 -25.94 46.37
N TYR A 402 8.27 -25.77 45.42
CA TYR A 402 7.87 -24.44 44.95
C TYR A 402 6.58 -24.03 45.64
N LYS A 403 6.57 -22.79 46.11
CA LYS A 403 5.33 -22.12 46.50
C LYS A 403 4.59 -21.74 45.21
N PHE A 404 3.48 -22.42 44.91
CA PHE A 404 2.57 -21.95 43.86
C PHE A 404 1.93 -20.66 44.34
N LEU A 405 2.46 -19.52 43.90
CA LEU A 405 1.81 -18.25 44.15
C LEU A 405 0.53 -18.24 43.32
N SER A 406 -0.63 -18.30 43.98
CA SER A 406 -1.89 -17.93 43.34
C SER A 406 -1.69 -16.55 42.71
N PRO A 407 -2.20 -16.28 41.49
CA PRO A 407 -2.07 -14.96 40.89
C PRO A 407 -2.78 -13.96 41.80
N GLN A 408 -2.03 -13.38 42.73
CA GLN A 408 -2.56 -12.35 43.60
C GLN A 408 -2.91 -11.19 42.69
N LYS A 409 -4.12 -10.66 42.85
CA LYS A 409 -4.47 -9.32 42.36
C LYS A 409 -3.61 -8.33 43.14
N GLN A 410 -2.31 -8.29 42.86
CA GLN A 410 -1.50 -7.13 43.21
C GLN A 410 -2.17 -5.98 42.49
N LYS A 411 -2.77 -5.07 43.28
CA LYS A 411 -3.08 -3.72 42.82
C LYS A 411 -1.75 -3.19 42.32
N SER A 412 -1.54 -3.24 41.01
CA SER A 412 -0.30 -2.78 40.42
C SER A 412 -0.08 -1.37 40.95
N PRO A 413 1.09 -1.06 41.56
CA PRO A 413 1.38 0.30 41.96
C PRO A 413 1.07 1.18 40.75
N VAL A 414 0.44 2.34 40.99
CA VAL A 414 0.19 3.29 39.89
C VAL A 414 1.55 3.66 39.35
N ILE A 415 1.98 3.01 38.26
CA ILE A 415 3.28 3.22 37.65
C ILE A 415 3.25 4.66 37.14
N GLN A 416 3.84 5.57 37.91
CA GLN A 416 4.16 6.90 37.43
C GLN A 416 5.23 6.71 36.36
N PHE A 417 4.96 7.23 35.16
CA PHE A 417 5.93 7.26 34.07
C PHE A 417 6.86 8.46 34.27
N ILE A 418 7.51 8.94 33.21
CA ILE A 418 8.39 10.10 33.27
C ILE A 418 7.63 11.37 33.72
N TYR A 419 8.32 12.26 34.44
CA TYR A 419 7.76 13.50 35.00
C TYR A 419 6.59 13.30 35.98
N GLY A 420 6.46 12.12 36.60
CA GLY A 420 5.38 11.83 37.55
C GLY A 420 4.00 11.69 36.92
N LYS A 421 3.91 11.71 35.59
CA LYS A 421 2.65 11.57 34.85
C LYS A 421 2.37 10.13 34.46
N LYS A 422 1.10 9.80 34.26
CA LYS A 422 0.73 8.53 33.61
C LYS A 422 1.06 8.63 32.12
N ARG A 423 1.64 7.55 31.57
CA ARG A 423 1.82 7.42 30.13
C ARG A 423 0.46 7.54 29.42
N LEU A 424 0.41 8.20 28.27
CA LEU A 424 -0.80 8.31 27.48
C LEU A 424 -1.34 6.89 27.18
N GLY A 425 -2.65 6.71 27.33
CA GLY A 425 -3.28 5.40 27.14
C GLY A 425 -3.24 4.88 25.70
N SER A 426 -2.83 5.71 24.74
CA SER A 426 -2.71 5.39 23.33
C SER A 426 -1.34 5.80 22.81
N LEU A 427 -0.56 4.81 22.40
CA LEU A 427 0.71 5.03 21.72
C LEU A 427 0.55 5.82 20.40
N VAL A 428 -0.57 5.63 19.70
CA VAL A 428 -0.86 6.38 18.46
C VAL A 428 -0.92 7.88 18.76
N GLU A 429 -1.41 8.25 19.94
CA GLU A 429 -1.44 9.65 20.36
C GLU A 429 -0.04 10.17 20.69
N GLU A 430 0.81 9.40 21.37
CA GLU A 430 2.23 9.78 21.58
C GLU A 430 2.96 10.01 20.26
N GLN A 431 2.76 9.11 19.29
CA GLN A 431 3.37 9.23 17.96
C GLN A 431 2.84 10.46 17.21
N ARG A 432 1.54 10.78 17.34
CA ARG A 432 0.96 12.00 16.78
C ARG A 432 1.61 13.24 17.38
N GLN A 433 1.77 13.30 18.70
CA GLN A 433 2.45 14.40 19.39
C GLN A 433 3.94 14.51 19.01
N ALA A 434 4.62 13.37 18.82
CA ALA A 434 6.00 13.34 18.34
C ALA A 434 6.14 13.95 16.92
N ILE A 435 5.18 13.66 16.03
CA ILE A 435 5.14 14.24 14.68
C ILE A 435 4.88 15.75 14.74
N ILE A 436 3.94 16.19 15.58
CA ILE A 436 3.66 17.62 15.79
C ILE A 436 4.92 18.34 16.28
N LEU A 437 5.56 17.83 17.33
CA LEU A 437 6.81 18.40 17.85
C LEU A 437 7.88 18.46 16.76
N LYS A 438 8.06 17.40 15.97
CA LYS A 438 9.04 17.38 14.89
C LYS A 438 8.76 18.49 13.86
N GLN A 439 7.52 18.67 13.45
CA GLN A 439 7.12 19.71 12.49
C GLN A 439 7.38 21.12 13.05
N GLU A 440 7.06 21.35 14.32
CA GLU A 440 7.31 22.63 15.00
C GLU A 440 8.80 22.91 15.15
N LEU A 441 9.61 21.90 15.51
CA LEU A 441 11.06 22.03 15.57
C LEU A 441 11.69 22.30 14.19
N GLU A 442 11.19 21.67 13.12
CA GLU A 442 11.64 21.96 11.75
C GLU A 442 11.23 23.36 11.29
N ALA A 443 10.12 23.92 11.79
CA ALA A 443 9.73 25.29 11.52
C ALA A 443 10.66 26.31 12.22
N ILE A 444 11.11 26.01 13.44
CA ILE A 444 12.00 26.88 14.22
C ILE A 444 13.46 26.78 13.75
N LEU A 445 13.97 25.55 13.58
CA LEU A 445 15.39 25.29 13.32
C LEU A 445 15.71 25.18 11.82
N GLY A 446 14.71 24.97 10.98
CA GLY A 446 14.82 24.64 9.56
C GLY A 446 14.73 23.13 9.29
N ARG A 447 14.18 22.76 8.12
CA ARG A 447 14.01 21.36 7.71
C ARG A 447 15.35 20.61 7.71
N GLY A 448 15.37 19.43 8.32
CA GLY A 448 16.56 18.56 8.40
C GLY A 448 17.64 19.00 9.38
N ARG A 449 17.44 20.10 10.14
CA ARG A 449 18.44 20.64 11.08
C ARG A 449 18.24 20.19 12.53
N ILE A 450 17.36 19.23 12.79
CA ILE A 450 17.22 18.60 14.11
C ILE A 450 18.44 17.69 14.31
N GLY A 451 19.55 18.26 14.81
CA GLY A 451 20.83 17.58 15.04
C GLY A 451 20.84 16.63 16.23
N VAL A 452 19.72 16.00 16.53
CA VAL A 452 19.54 15.15 17.71
C VAL A 452 19.78 13.70 17.30
N PRO A 453 20.75 12.99 17.91
CA PRO A 453 20.93 11.57 17.66
C PRO A 453 19.63 10.81 17.93
N LYS A 454 19.33 9.81 17.09
CA LYS A 454 18.06 9.04 17.17
C LYS A 454 17.78 8.49 18.57
N GLN A 455 18.83 8.11 19.31
CA GLN A 455 18.75 7.62 20.69
C GLN A 455 18.27 8.64 21.72
N HIS A 456 18.31 9.95 21.44
CA HIS A 456 17.89 11.02 22.35
C HIS A 456 16.55 11.66 21.96
N TRP A 457 16.00 11.32 20.79
CA TRP A 457 14.72 11.86 20.32
C TRP A 457 13.59 11.65 21.33
N HIS A 458 13.59 10.50 21.99
CA HIS A 458 12.57 10.14 22.96
C HIS A 458 12.54 11.05 24.19
N ILE A 459 13.69 11.56 24.62
CA ILE A 459 13.81 12.50 25.74
C ILE A 459 13.09 13.80 25.39
N LEU A 460 13.25 14.29 24.16
CA LEU A 460 12.63 15.53 23.71
C LEU A 460 11.12 15.39 23.60
N VAL A 461 10.65 14.30 22.98
CA VAL A 461 9.21 14.04 22.88
C VAL A 461 8.59 13.80 24.26
N ASN A 462 9.27 13.09 25.17
CA ASN A 462 8.79 12.93 26.55
C ASN A 462 8.73 14.28 27.28
N SER A 463 9.71 15.16 27.05
CA SER A 463 9.72 16.51 27.63
C SER A 463 8.58 17.37 27.09
N TYR A 464 8.25 17.24 25.79
CA TYR A 464 7.10 17.91 25.20
C TYR A 464 5.76 17.40 25.79
N ILE A 465 5.51 16.08 25.70
CA ILE A 465 4.22 15.47 26.08
C ILE A 465 4.01 15.50 27.60
N TYR A 466 5.02 15.04 28.35
CA TYR A 466 4.89 14.80 29.79
C TYR A 466 5.48 15.95 30.61
N GLY A 467 6.59 16.52 30.13
CA GLY A 467 7.24 17.65 30.78
C GLY A 467 6.54 19.00 30.55
N GLU A 468 5.64 19.13 29.57
CA GLU A 468 4.99 20.39 29.18
C GLU A 468 5.97 21.49 28.73
N TYR A 469 7.10 21.08 28.18
CA TYR A 469 8.05 21.99 27.55
C TYR A 469 7.54 22.41 26.18
N SER A 470 7.71 23.69 25.84
CA SER A 470 7.32 24.23 24.54
C SER A 470 8.32 23.81 23.45
N PRO A 471 7.90 23.79 22.17
CA PRO A 471 8.80 23.54 21.05
C PRO A 471 9.98 24.51 21.01
N ALA A 472 9.78 25.78 21.41
CA ALA A 472 10.83 26.78 21.48
C ALA A 472 11.90 26.47 22.54
N GLU A 473 11.51 26.02 23.73
CA GLU A 473 12.46 25.59 24.77
C GLU A 473 13.23 24.33 24.37
N ILE A 474 12.55 23.41 23.67
CA ILE A 474 13.18 22.20 23.14
C ILE A 474 14.15 22.57 22.01
N ALA A 475 13.77 23.50 21.11
CA ALA A 475 14.64 24.00 20.06
C ALA A 475 15.90 24.66 20.64
N ASP A 476 15.75 25.52 21.65
CA ASP A 476 16.92 26.11 22.33
C ASP A 476 17.78 25.04 23.00
N THR A 477 17.18 24.02 23.60
CA THR A 477 17.94 22.89 24.16
C THR A 477 18.81 22.18 23.11
N ILE A 478 18.32 22.07 21.87
CA ILE A 478 19.05 21.46 20.75
C ILE A 478 20.22 22.35 20.30
N THR A 479 20.02 23.67 20.25
CA THR A 479 21.02 24.62 19.74
C THR A 479 22.05 25.05 20.77
N SER A 480 21.61 25.23 22.01
CA SER A 480 22.33 25.90 23.09
C SER A 480 22.72 24.93 24.23
N GLY A 481 22.25 23.68 24.17
CA GLY A 481 22.51 22.64 25.18
C GLY A 481 21.43 22.54 26.27
N PRO A 482 21.60 21.64 27.28
CA PRO A 482 20.55 21.18 28.19
C PRO A 482 20.13 22.18 29.28
N GLN A 483 19.96 23.47 28.95
CA GLN A 483 19.66 24.53 29.92
C GLN A 483 18.16 24.91 29.95
N ALA A 484 17.49 24.91 28.79
CA ALA A 484 16.08 25.28 28.71
C ALA A 484 15.12 24.16 29.17
N VAL A 485 15.50 22.89 29.00
CA VAL A 485 14.69 21.72 29.35
C VAL A 485 15.41 20.86 30.39
N HIS A 486 14.73 20.55 31.50
CA HIS A 486 15.24 19.62 32.51
C HIS A 486 14.70 18.20 32.28
N PRO A 487 15.53 17.14 32.28
CA PRO A 487 15.14 15.79 31.87
C PRO A 487 14.15 15.07 32.81
N SER A 488 13.99 15.55 34.04
CA SER A 488 13.14 14.91 35.07
C SER A 488 12.20 15.84 35.82
N ILE A 489 12.26 17.16 35.59
CA ILE A 489 11.42 18.15 36.28
C ILE A 489 10.46 18.75 35.26
N VAL A 490 9.15 18.74 35.55
CA VAL A 490 8.14 19.34 34.67
C VAL A 490 8.39 20.85 34.49
N ALA A 491 8.08 21.37 33.30
CA ALA A 491 8.37 22.74 32.92
C ALA A 491 7.82 23.79 33.89
N PRO A 492 6.58 23.69 34.45
CA PRO A 492 6.09 24.65 35.44
C PRO A 492 6.96 24.75 36.70
N SER A 493 7.56 23.63 37.12
CA SER A 493 8.47 23.59 38.28
C SER A 493 9.87 24.05 37.88
N TRP A 494 10.38 23.62 36.73
CA TRP A 494 11.71 24.00 36.25
C TRP A 494 11.82 25.51 36.00
N ARG A 495 10.80 26.12 35.37
CA ARG A 495 10.76 27.57 35.08
C ARG A 495 10.83 28.45 36.34
N LYS A 496 10.44 27.91 37.51
CA LYS A 496 10.53 28.62 38.81
C LYS A 496 11.91 28.52 39.46
N SER A 497 12.76 27.59 39.01
CA SER A 497 14.09 27.35 39.58
C SER A 497 15.03 28.53 39.36
N ASN A 498 16.03 28.66 40.24
CA ASN A 498 17.08 29.67 40.07
C ASN A 498 17.95 29.41 38.85
N ASP A 499 18.14 28.15 38.46
CA ASP A 499 18.98 27.81 37.32
C ASP A 499 18.32 28.15 36.00
N TYR A 500 17.00 27.94 35.86
CA TYR A 500 16.26 28.43 34.69
C TYR A 500 16.28 29.95 34.60
N LYS A 501 16.15 30.66 35.73
CA LYS A 501 16.28 32.13 35.77
C LYS A 501 17.66 32.62 35.35
N LYS A 502 18.74 31.89 35.70
CA LYS A 502 20.10 32.19 35.23
C LYS A 502 20.23 31.97 33.72
N TYR A 503 19.65 30.89 33.20
CA TYR A 503 19.58 30.61 31.77
C TYR A 503 18.90 31.76 31.00
N LEU A 504 17.73 32.23 31.44
CA LEU A 504 17.03 33.36 30.80
C LEU A 504 17.85 34.66 30.74
N LYS A 505 18.78 34.88 31.68
CA LYS A 505 19.67 36.05 31.63
C LYS A 505 20.76 35.95 30.56
N ARG A 506 21.06 34.75 30.05
CA ARG A 506 22.08 34.51 29.02
C ARG A 506 21.52 34.54 27.60
N VAL A 507 20.21 34.35 27.45
CA VAL A 507 19.51 34.32 26.15
C VAL A 507 18.98 35.71 25.75
N LYS A 508 18.98 36.67 26.67
CA LYS A 508 18.87 38.10 26.34
C LYS A 508 20.19 38.60 25.78
#